data_AF-A0A7C2ZLA3-F1
#
_entry.id   AF-A0A7C2ZLA3-F1
#
_cell.length_a   1.000
_cell.length_b   1.000
_cell.length_c   1.000
_cell.angle_alpha   90.00
_cell.angle_beta   90.00
_cell.angle_gamma   90.00
#
_symmetry.space_group_name_H-M   'P 1'
#
loop_
_entity.id
_entity.type
_entity.pdbx_description
1 polymer ?
#
loop_
_entity_poly.entity_id
_entity_poly.type
_entity_poly.pdbx_seq_one_letter_code
_entity_poly.pdbx_strand_id
1 'polypeptide(L)'
;MKTNRALTFSSDENMYAYSFKNTLKGYVVVGRVGGEGNYDGFVLWLDRNLKPLKILRTNWEGNDYLRYTDGRWAVGRVEVGGDSEGLLIDIKSLKAFAHRRQGFDYFRYIHPTKNLIMGEAEDKDTIRKALVVHGHKGQLIGEGFSAIRFYDAKSKTAYGYTYMGKFAYAIRIKKPFGNTLSYNVQTLRFEWRDYKFLPTKESIGFEPIHISSFNVSYKWKDCEGIKHLKNDEKD
;
A
#
# COMPACT_ATOMS: atom_id res chain seq x y z
N MET A 1 -7.00 -32.10 -10.59
CA MET A 1 -6.80 -30.68 -10.20
C MET A 1 -6.22 -30.64 -8.80
N LYS A 2 -5.20 -29.82 -8.54
CA LYS A 2 -4.70 -29.59 -7.17
C LYS A 2 -5.63 -28.56 -6.50
N THR A 3 -6.40 -28.99 -5.50
CA THR A 3 -7.13 -28.10 -4.61
C THR A 3 -6.14 -27.40 -3.69
N ASN A 4 -5.88 -26.12 -3.94
CA ASN A 4 -5.14 -25.28 -3.00
C ASN A 4 -6.08 -24.90 -1.86
N ARG A 5 -5.76 -25.30 -0.64
CA ARG A 5 -6.47 -24.85 0.56
C ARG A 5 -5.93 -23.47 0.95
N ALA A 6 -6.81 -22.49 1.13
CA ALA A 6 -6.47 -21.19 1.68
C ALA A 6 -6.85 -21.15 3.17
N LEU A 7 -6.06 -20.47 3.99
CA LEU A 7 -6.41 -20.14 5.36
C LEU A 7 -7.02 -18.73 5.35
N THR A 8 -8.24 -18.58 5.84
CA THR A 8 -8.91 -17.29 5.96
C THR A 8 -9.00 -16.88 7.43
N PHE A 9 -8.80 -15.59 7.68
CA PHE A 9 -9.00 -14.96 8.99
C PHE A 9 -10.11 -13.94 8.84
N SER A 10 -11.25 -14.18 9.46
CA SER A 10 -12.34 -13.20 9.56
C SER A 10 -12.31 -12.54 10.95
N SER A 11 -12.75 -11.29 10.99
CA SER A 11 -12.89 -10.50 12.21
C SER A 11 -14.21 -9.75 12.09
N ASP A 12 -14.93 -9.61 13.19
CA ASP A 12 -16.19 -8.84 13.25
C ASP A 12 -15.94 -7.34 12.99
N GLU A 13 -14.73 -6.87 13.27
CA GLU A 13 -14.24 -5.56 12.82
C GLU A 13 -13.77 -5.66 11.36
N ASN A 14 -14.02 -4.63 10.54
CA ASN A 14 -13.61 -4.49 9.13
C ASN A 14 -12.08 -4.60 8.94
N MET A 15 -11.55 -5.81 9.09
CA MET A 15 -10.13 -6.12 9.01
C MET A 15 -9.74 -6.33 7.55
N TYR A 16 -8.66 -5.67 7.14
CA TYR A 16 -8.14 -5.82 5.80
C TYR A 16 -6.61 -5.96 5.82
N ALA A 17 -6.13 -7.15 5.47
CA ALA A 17 -4.72 -7.44 5.28
C ALA A 17 -4.28 -6.98 3.88
N TYR A 18 -3.45 -5.94 3.80
CA TYR A 18 -3.04 -5.37 2.51
C TYR A 18 -1.80 -6.05 1.93
N SER A 19 -0.88 -6.52 2.77
CA SER A 19 0.40 -7.03 2.32
C SER A 19 1.01 -7.99 3.32
N PHE A 20 1.78 -8.95 2.81
CA PHE A 20 2.56 -9.86 3.63
C PHE A 20 3.96 -10.07 3.04
N LYS A 21 4.89 -10.46 3.91
CA LYS A 21 6.24 -10.86 3.54
C LYS A 21 6.66 -12.13 4.29
N ASN A 22 7.25 -13.08 3.57
CA ASN A 22 7.92 -14.23 4.18
C ASN A 22 9.22 -13.78 4.90
N THR A 23 9.45 -14.35 6.07
CA THR A 23 10.66 -14.19 6.88
C THR A 23 11.19 -15.57 7.29
N LEU A 24 12.42 -15.62 7.82
CA LEU A 24 13.01 -16.88 8.32
C LEU A 24 12.12 -17.60 9.36
N LYS A 25 11.30 -16.85 10.13
CA LYS A 25 10.45 -17.38 11.22
C LYS A 25 9.00 -17.63 10.82
N GLY A 26 8.59 -17.25 9.61
CA GLY A 26 7.19 -17.32 9.18
C GLY A 26 6.83 -16.11 8.30
N TYR A 27 5.81 -15.34 8.69
CA TYR A 27 5.32 -14.22 7.89
C TYR A 27 5.12 -12.96 8.74
N VAL A 28 5.27 -11.82 8.11
CA VAL A 28 4.82 -10.52 8.63
C VAL A 28 3.72 -10.02 7.72
N VAL A 29 2.58 -9.67 8.31
CA VAL A 29 1.40 -9.16 7.63
C VAL A 29 1.13 -7.75 8.15
N VAL A 30 0.74 -6.85 7.26
CA VAL A 30 0.32 -5.51 7.64
C VAL A 30 -1.04 -5.19 7.05
N GLY A 31 -1.79 -4.35 7.74
CA GLY A 31 -3.14 -4.02 7.32
C GLY A 31 -3.76 -2.90 8.14
N ARG A 32 -5.08 -2.93 8.18
CA ARG A 32 -5.93 -2.09 9.03
C ARG A 32 -7.04 -2.89 9.66
N VAL A 33 -7.58 -2.36 10.73
CA VAL A 33 -8.81 -2.81 11.38
C VAL A 33 -9.63 -1.60 11.82
N GLY A 34 -10.93 -1.74 12.06
CA GLY A 34 -11.81 -0.64 12.42
C GLY A 34 -12.70 -0.15 11.27
N GLY A 35 -13.65 0.73 11.58
CA GLY A 35 -14.66 1.24 10.67
C GLY A 35 -14.16 2.38 9.78
N GLU A 36 -14.96 2.74 8.77
CA GLU A 36 -14.67 3.91 7.95
C GLU A 36 -14.59 5.19 8.82
N GLY A 37 -13.49 5.93 8.68
CA GLY A 37 -13.22 7.11 9.52
C GLY A 37 -12.60 6.80 10.89
N ASN A 38 -12.38 5.53 11.25
CA ASN A 38 -11.62 5.14 12.45
C ASN A 38 -10.79 3.85 12.23
N TYR A 39 -9.95 3.86 11.20
CA TYR A 39 -9.03 2.76 10.92
C TYR A 39 -7.79 2.84 11.81
N ASP A 40 -7.35 1.69 12.32
CA ASP A 40 -6.10 1.51 13.06
C ASP A 40 -5.19 0.53 12.31
N GLY A 41 -3.95 0.95 12.06
CA GLY A 41 -2.92 0.14 11.42
C GLY A 41 -2.47 -1.02 12.31
N PHE A 42 -2.21 -2.18 11.71
CA PHE A 42 -1.66 -3.32 12.46
C PHE A 42 -0.45 -3.96 11.79
N VAL A 43 0.38 -4.59 12.62
CA VAL A 43 1.42 -5.54 12.23
C VAL A 43 1.14 -6.88 12.92
N LEU A 44 1.00 -7.93 12.12
CA LEU A 44 0.72 -9.30 12.57
C LEU A 44 1.90 -10.21 12.17
N TRP A 45 2.45 -10.92 13.14
CA TRP A 45 3.45 -11.96 12.91
C TRP A 45 2.80 -13.33 12.95
N LEU A 46 3.09 -14.14 11.94
CA LEU A 46 2.63 -15.52 11.83
C LEU A 46 3.83 -16.48 11.82
N ASP A 47 3.65 -17.70 12.30
CA ASP A 47 4.62 -18.78 12.11
C ASP A 47 4.57 -19.34 10.66
N ARG A 48 5.40 -20.34 10.37
CA ARG A 48 5.45 -20.99 9.03
C ARG A 48 4.17 -21.72 8.66
N ASN A 49 3.35 -22.09 9.65
CA ASN A 49 2.05 -22.74 9.49
C ASN A 49 0.90 -21.72 9.50
N LEU A 50 1.22 -20.42 9.35
CA LEU A 50 0.28 -19.31 9.38
C LEU A 50 -0.43 -19.11 10.74
N LYS A 51 0.08 -19.67 11.83
CA LYS A 51 -0.49 -19.44 13.16
C LYS A 51 -0.08 -18.06 13.68
N PRO A 52 -1.02 -17.24 14.21
CA PRO A 52 -0.69 -15.97 14.85
C PRO A 52 0.27 -16.12 16.02
N LEU A 53 1.34 -15.34 16.02
CA LEU A 53 2.34 -15.29 17.09
C LEU A 53 2.24 -14.02 17.91
N LYS A 54 2.01 -12.89 17.25
CA LYS A 54 1.92 -11.56 17.86
C LYS A 54 1.15 -10.63 16.93
N ILE A 55 0.36 -9.73 17.49
CA ILE A 55 -0.24 -8.63 16.75
C ILE A 55 -0.09 -7.34 17.54
N LEU A 56 0.39 -6.30 16.86
CA LEU A 56 0.46 -4.95 17.39
C LEU A 56 -0.45 -4.06 16.54
N ARG A 57 -1.24 -3.21 17.19
CA ARG A 57 -1.92 -2.09 16.53
C ARG A 57 -1.24 -0.77 16.90
N THR A 58 -1.29 0.22 16.01
CA THR A 58 -0.66 1.52 16.27
C THR A 58 -1.34 2.27 17.40
N ASN A 59 -2.66 2.03 17.58
CA ASN A 59 -3.49 2.73 18.55
C ASN A 59 -3.41 4.25 18.38
N TRP A 60 -3.36 4.69 17.11
CA TRP A 60 -3.40 6.10 16.77
C TRP A 60 -4.81 6.67 16.98
N GLU A 61 -4.92 7.89 17.49
CA GLU A 61 -6.23 8.51 17.76
C GLU A 61 -6.97 8.91 16.47
N GLY A 62 -6.23 9.17 15.38
CA GLY A 62 -6.80 9.44 14.05
C GLY A 62 -6.82 8.19 13.18
N ASN A 63 -7.20 8.34 11.90
CA ASN A 63 -7.10 7.22 10.97
C ASN A 63 -5.66 6.92 10.59
N ASP A 64 -5.29 5.65 10.64
CA ASP A 64 -4.08 5.17 10.02
C ASP A 64 -4.27 3.77 9.40
N TYR A 65 -3.36 3.40 8.51
CA TYR A 65 -3.29 2.03 8.03
C TYR A 65 -1.93 1.73 7.42
N LEU A 66 -1.58 0.45 7.40
CA LEU A 66 -0.38 -0.05 6.76
C LEU A 66 -0.73 -0.85 5.51
N ARG A 67 -0.18 -0.43 4.37
CA ARG A 67 -0.56 -0.95 3.06
C ARG A 67 0.45 -1.90 2.44
N TYR A 68 1.72 -1.77 2.80
CA TYR A 68 2.77 -2.63 2.25
C TYR A 68 3.87 -2.88 3.27
N THR A 69 4.45 -4.08 3.23
CA THR A 69 5.65 -4.41 3.99
C THR A 69 6.67 -5.19 3.16
N ASP A 70 7.95 -4.88 3.36
CA ASP A 70 9.07 -5.69 2.88
C ASP A 70 9.58 -6.68 3.96
N GLY A 71 8.86 -6.79 5.09
CA GLY A 71 9.20 -7.60 6.26
C GLY A 71 10.00 -6.87 7.34
N ARG A 72 10.65 -5.75 6.99
CA ARG A 72 11.39 -4.89 7.94
C ARG A 72 10.73 -3.53 8.10
N TRP A 73 10.22 -2.96 7.01
CA TRP A 73 9.52 -1.70 6.96
C TRP A 73 8.07 -1.94 6.58
N ALA A 74 7.21 -1.06 7.09
CA ALA A 74 5.85 -0.92 6.61
C ALA A 74 5.63 0.51 6.11
N VAL A 75 4.77 0.66 5.11
CA VAL A 75 4.34 1.96 4.62
C VAL A 75 2.83 2.02 4.49
N GLY A 76 2.28 3.23 4.61
CA GLY A 76 0.84 3.45 4.50
C GLY A 76 0.44 4.91 4.66
N ARG A 77 -0.65 5.14 5.40
CA ARG A 77 -1.24 6.45 5.67
C ARG A 77 -1.30 6.69 7.18
N VAL A 78 -1.21 7.94 7.57
CA VAL A 78 -1.60 8.43 8.90
C VAL A 78 -2.29 9.77 8.76
N GLU A 79 -3.38 10.00 9.49
CA GLU A 79 -4.02 11.31 9.59
C GLU A 79 -3.42 12.12 10.72
N VAL A 80 -2.95 13.33 10.42
CA VAL A 80 -2.34 14.23 11.40
C VAL A 80 -2.99 15.61 11.28
N GLY A 81 -3.82 15.97 12.26
CA GLY A 81 -4.53 17.25 12.24
C GLY A 81 -5.57 17.37 11.13
N GLY A 82 -6.15 16.25 10.68
CA GLY A 82 -7.14 16.19 9.60
C GLY A 82 -6.54 15.98 8.20
N ASP A 83 -5.22 16.12 8.04
CA ASP A 83 -4.53 15.89 6.78
C ASP A 83 -4.05 14.44 6.65
N SER A 84 -4.08 13.90 5.43
CA SER A 84 -3.56 12.57 5.11
C SER A 84 -2.07 12.64 4.82
N GLU A 85 -1.26 11.84 5.51
CA GLU A 85 0.19 11.91 5.41
C GLU A 85 0.81 10.54 5.15
N GLY A 86 2.00 10.53 4.57
CA GLY A 86 2.72 9.30 4.26
C GLY A 86 3.31 8.67 5.52
N LEU A 87 2.89 7.46 5.86
CA LEU A 87 3.39 6.74 7.03
C LEU A 87 4.50 5.77 6.65
N LEU A 88 5.64 5.84 7.35
CA LEU A 88 6.74 4.88 7.29
C LEU A 88 7.04 4.33 8.69
N ILE A 89 7.09 3.01 8.84
CA ILE A 89 7.38 2.35 10.11
C ILE A 89 8.55 1.38 9.97
N ASP A 90 9.52 1.49 10.89
CA ASP A 90 10.50 0.44 11.14
C ASP A 90 9.88 -0.62 12.07
N ILE A 91 9.46 -1.76 11.52
CA ILE A 91 8.75 -2.80 12.26
C ILE A 91 9.58 -3.36 13.43
N LYS A 92 10.92 -3.39 13.31
CA LYS A 92 11.77 -3.95 14.37
C LYS A 92 11.84 -3.01 15.57
N SER A 93 12.01 -1.72 15.33
CA SER A 93 12.18 -0.71 16.39
C SER A 93 10.88 0.00 16.77
N LEU A 94 9.81 -0.24 16.00
CA LEU A 94 8.50 0.41 16.12
C LEU A 94 8.56 1.94 15.99
N LYS A 95 9.64 2.46 15.41
CA LYS A 95 9.78 3.87 15.08
C LYS A 95 8.93 4.20 13.87
N ALA A 96 8.14 5.26 13.99
CA ALA A 96 7.24 5.73 12.94
C ALA A 96 7.64 7.13 12.47
N PHE A 97 7.41 7.42 11.19
CA PHE A 97 7.71 8.67 10.55
C PHE A 97 6.55 9.09 9.65
N ALA A 98 6.09 10.33 9.81
CA ALA A 98 5.16 10.98 8.89
C ALA A 98 5.96 11.79 7.86
N HIS A 99 5.73 11.53 6.59
CA HIS A 99 6.19 12.35 5.48
C HIS A 99 5.11 13.34 5.12
N ARG A 100 5.29 14.59 5.54
CA ARG A 100 4.27 15.62 5.49
C ARG A 100 4.40 16.56 4.31
N ARG A 101 3.27 16.79 3.63
CA ARG A 101 3.11 17.78 2.55
C ARG A 101 1.61 18.01 2.28
N GLN A 102 1.22 19.24 1.95
CA GLN A 102 -0.13 19.49 1.44
C GLN A 102 -0.46 18.62 0.21
N GLY A 103 -1.66 18.05 0.17
CA GLY A 103 -2.10 17.15 -0.90
C GLY A 103 -1.43 15.78 -0.87
N PHE A 104 -0.79 15.39 0.22
CA PHE A 104 -0.32 14.02 0.36
C PHE A 104 -1.52 13.08 0.58
N ASP A 105 -1.50 11.87 0.01
CA ASP A 105 -2.55 10.87 0.29
C ASP A 105 -1.97 9.73 1.13
N TYR A 106 -1.10 8.89 0.56
CA TYR A 106 -0.43 7.82 1.31
C TYR A 106 0.69 7.14 0.53
N PHE A 107 1.50 6.37 1.24
CA PHE A 107 2.43 5.42 0.65
C PHE A 107 1.79 4.06 0.38
N ARG A 108 2.20 3.43 -0.72
CA ARG A 108 1.72 2.11 -1.16
C ARG A 108 2.80 1.05 -1.26
N TYR A 109 4.06 1.44 -1.36
CA TYR A 109 5.15 0.50 -1.59
C TYR A 109 6.48 1.09 -1.09
N ILE A 110 7.34 0.24 -0.54
CA ILE A 110 8.73 0.57 -0.24
C ILE A 110 9.65 -0.47 -0.88
N HIS A 111 10.66 0.00 -1.60
CA HIS A 111 11.71 -0.87 -2.13
C HIS A 111 12.64 -1.34 -1.00
N PRO A 112 13.17 -2.57 -1.04
CA PRO A 112 14.04 -3.10 0.03
C PRO A 112 15.29 -2.25 0.37
N THR A 113 15.77 -1.43 -0.57
CA THR A 113 16.87 -0.49 -0.34
C THR A 113 16.46 0.76 0.45
N LYS A 114 15.16 0.95 0.71
CA LYS A 114 14.52 2.04 1.49
C LYS A 114 14.64 3.44 0.91
N ASN A 115 15.54 3.63 -0.04
CA ASN A 115 15.68 4.88 -0.77
C ASN A 115 14.60 5.06 -1.82
N LEU A 116 13.60 4.19 -1.92
CA LEU A 116 12.55 4.34 -2.92
C LEU A 116 11.21 3.92 -2.33
N ILE A 117 10.30 4.88 -2.22
CA ILE A 117 8.94 4.70 -1.73
C ILE A 117 8.00 5.18 -2.84
N MET A 118 6.91 4.45 -3.07
CA MET A 118 5.87 4.85 -4.02
C MET A 118 4.56 5.09 -3.28
N GLY A 119 3.75 6.01 -3.79
CA GLY A 119 2.48 6.37 -3.19
C GLY A 119 1.56 7.11 -4.16
N GLU A 120 0.64 7.88 -3.61
CA GLU A 120 -0.19 8.84 -4.33
C GLU A 120 -0.10 10.19 -3.63
N ALA A 121 -0.15 11.26 -4.41
CA ALA A 121 -0.28 12.62 -3.89
C ALA A 121 -0.87 13.53 -4.98
N GLU A 122 -1.47 14.62 -4.53
CA GLU A 122 -2.01 15.69 -5.34
C GLU A 122 -0.95 16.76 -5.61
N ASP A 123 -1.06 17.39 -6.78
CA ASP A 123 -0.31 18.60 -7.07
C ASP A 123 -1.01 19.86 -6.54
N LYS A 124 -0.50 21.03 -6.91
CA LYS A 124 -1.04 22.34 -6.49
C LYS A 124 -2.46 22.60 -7.00
N ASP A 125 -2.89 21.89 -8.04
CA ASP A 125 -4.18 22.07 -8.69
C ASP A 125 -5.17 20.96 -8.23
N THR A 126 -4.84 20.26 -7.13
CA THR A 126 -5.60 19.14 -6.53
C THR A 126 -5.74 17.92 -7.45
N ILE A 127 -4.88 17.80 -8.47
CA ILE A 127 -4.91 16.67 -9.39
C ILE A 127 -4.09 15.52 -8.81
N ARG A 128 -4.71 14.35 -8.64
CA ARG A 128 -4.07 13.15 -8.11
C ARG A 128 -3.11 12.52 -9.11
N LYS A 129 -1.90 12.22 -8.64
CA LYS A 129 -0.79 11.67 -9.42
C LYS A 129 -0.07 10.58 -8.63
N ALA A 130 0.65 9.71 -9.33
CA ALA A 130 1.48 8.73 -8.65
C ALA A 130 2.69 9.44 -8.05
N LEU A 131 3.03 9.06 -6.83
CA LEU A 131 4.16 9.60 -6.11
C LEU A 131 5.34 8.62 -6.14
N VAL A 132 6.53 9.15 -6.40
CA VAL A 132 7.82 8.49 -6.20
C VAL A 132 8.63 9.32 -5.21
N VAL A 133 9.17 8.70 -4.16
CA VAL A 133 10.03 9.35 -3.17
C VAL A 133 11.38 8.64 -3.13
N HIS A 134 12.46 9.40 -3.25
CA HIS A 134 13.83 8.93 -3.07
C HIS A 134 14.57 9.74 -2.01
N GLY A 135 14.79 9.15 -0.83
CA GLY A 135 15.29 9.87 0.34
C GLY A 135 14.29 10.94 0.78
N HIS A 136 14.73 12.20 0.83
CA HIS A 136 13.89 13.36 1.19
C HIS A 136 13.24 14.06 -0.01
N LYS A 137 13.47 13.53 -1.21
CA LYS A 137 13.01 14.10 -2.48
C LYS A 137 11.89 13.26 -3.06
N GLY A 138 10.95 13.84 -3.79
CA GLY A 138 9.96 13.07 -4.55
C GLY A 138 9.53 13.71 -5.85
N GLN A 139 8.64 13.02 -6.56
CA GLN A 139 8.14 13.41 -7.87
C GLN A 139 6.71 12.90 -8.06
N LEU A 140 5.87 13.72 -8.69
CA LEU A 140 4.55 13.34 -9.15
C LEU A 140 4.59 12.94 -10.62
N ILE A 141 3.87 11.87 -10.97
CA ILE A 141 3.88 11.31 -12.31
C ILE A 141 2.45 11.07 -12.78
N GLY A 142 2.07 11.75 -13.87
CA GLY A 142 0.85 11.50 -14.65
C GLY A 142 -0.46 11.84 -13.92
N GLU A 143 -1.40 12.47 -14.62
CA GLU A 143 -2.76 12.72 -14.12
C GLU A 143 -3.60 11.44 -14.17
N GLY A 144 -4.43 11.23 -13.15
CA GLY A 144 -5.28 10.03 -13.04
C GLY A 144 -4.51 8.73 -12.77
N PHE A 145 -3.18 8.80 -12.80
CA PHE A 145 -2.32 7.68 -12.47
C PHE A 145 -2.32 7.51 -10.96
N SER A 146 -3.31 6.79 -10.46
CA SER A 146 -3.53 6.68 -9.03
C SER A 146 -2.27 6.13 -8.36
N ALA A 147 -1.67 5.04 -8.87
CA ALA A 147 -0.45 4.51 -8.25
C ALA A 147 0.43 3.58 -9.08
N ILE A 148 1.74 3.72 -8.84
CA ILE A 148 2.75 2.68 -9.09
C ILE A 148 2.50 1.53 -8.09
N ARG A 149 2.24 0.33 -8.63
CA ARG A 149 2.01 -0.90 -7.88
C ARG A 149 3.26 -1.74 -7.71
N PHE A 150 4.20 -1.63 -8.63
CA PHE A 150 5.41 -2.44 -8.66
C PHE A 150 6.55 -1.64 -9.29
N TYR A 151 7.75 -1.81 -8.78
CA TYR A 151 8.95 -1.22 -9.36
C TYR A 151 9.99 -2.32 -9.60
N ASP A 152 10.32 -2.54 -10.87
CA ASP A 152 11.43 -3.39 -11.26
C ASP A 152 12.73 -2.58 -11.19
N ALA A 153 13.52 -2.85 -10.16
CA ALA A 153 14.81 -2.20 -9.95
C ALA A 153 15.85 -2.54 -11.04
N LYS A 154 15.76 -3.73 -11.66
CA LYS A 154 16.72 -4.15 -12.69
C LYS A 154 16.54 -3.32 -13.95
N SER A 155 15.30 -3.15 -14.41
CA SER A 155 14.99 -2.33 -15.60
C SER A 155 14.75 -0.85 -15.29
N LYS A 156 14.71 -0.47 -14.00
CA LYS A 156 14.31 0.87 -13.53
C LYS A 156 12.94 1.30 -14.09
N THR A 157 12.00 0.35 -14.07
CA THR A 157 10.66 0.52 -14.61
C THR A 157 9.62 0.45 -13.51
N ALA A 158 8.80 1.49 -13.41
CA ALA A 158 7.63 1.50 -12.54
C ALA A 158 6.41 0.99 -13.33
N TYR A 159 5.59 0.17 -12.68
CA TYR A 159 4.36 -0.39 -13.24
C TYR A 159 3.20 -0.01 -12.34
N GLY A 160 2.08 0.38 -12.95
CA GLY A 160 0.87 0.73 -12.23
C GLY A 160 -0.33 0.64 -13.12
N TYR A 161 -1.40 1.32 -12.73
CA TYR A 161 -2.55 1.49 -13.59
C TYR A 161 -3.14 2.90 -13.45
N THR A 162 -3.88 3.32 -14.47
CA THR A 162 -4.73 4.53 -14.44
C THR A 162 -6.16 4.12 -14.76
N TYR A 163 -7.13 4.88 -14.25
CA TYR A 163 -8.51 4.80 -14.71
C TYR A 163 -8.76 5.90 -15.74
N MET A 164 -9.36 5.54 -16.88
CA MET A 164 -9.90 6.52 -17.84
C MET A 164 -11.32 6.09 -18.21
N GLY A 165 -12.31 6.91 -17.82
CA GLY A 165 -13.71 6.52 -17.86
C GLY A 165 -13.94 5.22 -17.07
N LYS A 166 -14.62 4.26 -17.71
CA LYS A 166 -14.91 2.93 -17.13
C LYS A 166 -13.76 1.90 -17.24
N PHE A 167 -12.63 2.26 -17.84
CA PHE A 167 -11.55 1.32 -18.13
C PHE A 167 -10.33 1.52 -17.22
N ALA A 168 -9.68 0.42 -16.86
CA ALA A 168 -8.39 0.42 -16.17
C ALA A 168 -7.27 0.06 -17.17
N TYR A 169 -6.23 0.88 -17.24
CA TYR A 169 -5.09 0.67 -18.15
C TYR A 169 -3.83 0.39 -17.35
N ALA A 170 -3.13 -0.69 -17.70
CA ALA A 170 -1.79 -0.94 -17.18
C ALA A 170 -0.79 0.05 -17.80
N ILE A 171 0.04 0.67 -16.97
CA ILE A 171 1.06 1.62 -17.40
C ILE A 171 2.43 1.12 -16.97
N ARG A 172 3.44 1.38 -17.82
CA ARG A 172 4.86 1.26 -17.46
C ARG A 172 5.55 2.61 -17.67
N ILE A 173 6.36 3.03 -16.72
CA ILE A 173 7.15 4.26 -16.79
C ILE A 173 8.62 3.88 -16.70
N LYS A 174 9.37 4.22 -17.75
CA LYS A 174 10.83 4.07 -17.78
C LYS A 174 11.47 5.34 -17.20
N LYS A 175 12.38 5.18 -16.23
CA LYS A 175 13.13 6.29 -15.58
C LYS A 175 12.22 7.34 -14.90
N PRO A 176 11.50 6.99 -13.82
CA PRO A 176 10.60 7.89 -13.11
C PRO A 176 11.35 8.93 -12.23
N PHE A 177 12.35 9.62 -12.77
CA PHE A 177 13.19 10.57 -12.01
C PHE A 177 13.23 11.94 -12.71
N GLY A 178 12.61 12.94 -12.10
CA GLY A 178 12.40 14.31 -12.58
C GLY A 178 12.10 15.27 -11.41
N ASN A 179 11.53 16.45 -11.69
CA ASN A 179 11.45 17.60 -10.77
C ASN A 179 11.09 17.25 -9.32
N THR A 180 11.83 17.87 -8.40
CA THR A 180 11.96 17.49 -6.99
C THR A 180 10.94 18.20 -6.10
N LEU A 181 10.08 17.41 -5.45
CA LEU A 181 9.32 17.78 -4.26
C LEU A 181 10.15 17.51 -3.01
N SER A 182 9.93 18.29 -1.96
CA SER A 182 10.52 18.08 -0.64
C SER A 182 9.43 17.73 0.37
N TYR A 183 9.76 16.89 1.37
CA TYR A 183 8.86 16.50 2.45
C TYR A 183 9.42 16.96 3.79
N ASN A 184 8.53 17.36 4.70
CA ASN A 184 8.87 17.49 6.11
C ASN A 184 8.70 16.10 6.76
N VAL A 185 9.81 15.49 7.20
CA VAL A 185 9.77 14.20 7.88
C VAL A 185 9.71 14.41 9.39
N GLN A 186 8.61 13.99 10.00
CA GLN A 186 8.39 14.10 11.43
C GLN A 186 8.36 12.72 12.07
N THR A 187 9.03 12.55 13.21
CA THR A 187 8.92 11.32 14.00
C THR A 187 7.57 11.29 14.70
N LEU A 188 6.87 10.16 14.59
CA LEU A 188 5.64 9.89 15.32
C LEU A 188 5.92 8.98 16.51
N ARG A 189 5.08 9.12 17.54
CA ARG A 189 5.03 8.22 18.69
C ARG A 189 3.67 7.55 18.68
N PHE A 190 3.66 6.24 18.50
CA PHE A 190 2.46 5.42 18.59
C PHE A 190 2.39 4.72 19.93
N GLU A 191 1.17 4.59 20.46
CA GLU A 191 0.88 3.84 21.67
C GLU A 191 0.69 2.36 21.36
N TRP A 192 1.73 1.74 20.79
CA TRP A 192 1.67 0.36 20.33
C TRP A 192 1.08 -0.57 21.38
N ARG A 193 -0.07 -1.17 21.05
CA ARG A 193 -0.77 -2.06 21.95
C ARG A 193 -0.71 -3.48 21.41
N ASP A 194 -0.34 -4.40 22.29
CA ASP A 194 -0.37 -5.83 22.02
C ASP A 194 -1.79 -6.33 22.18
N TYR A 195 -2.28 -7.04 21.17
CA TYR A 195 -3.60 -7.65 21.18
C TYR A 195 -3.44 -9.17 21.17
N LYS A 196 -4.22 -9.85 22.01
CA LYS A 196 -4.34 -11.30 21.89
C LYS A 196 -5.26 -11.59 20.73
N PHE A 197 -4.72 -12.17 19.66
CA PHE A 197 -5.55 -12.82 18.67
C PHE A 197 -6.16 -14.06 19.34
N LEU A 198 -7.44 -13.98 19.70
CA LEU A 198 -8.21 -15.08 20.27
C LEU A 198 -9.10 -15.64 19.16
N PRO A 199 -8.57 -16.53 18.30
CA PRO A 199 -9.38 -17.10 17.26
C PRO A 199 -10.47 -17.96 17.89
N THR A 200 -11.72 -17.56 17.69
CA THR A 200 -12.85 -18.46 17.91
C THR A 200 -12.87 -19.49 16.78
N LYS A 201 -13.52 -20.63 17.03
CA LYS A 201 -13.65 -21.71 16.03
C LYS A 201 -14.36 -21.25 14.74
N GLU A 202 -15.03 -20.10 14.79
CA GLU A 202 -15.77 -19.46 13.70
C GLU A 202 -14.97 -18.36 12.98
N SER A 203 -13.89 -17.83 13.58
CA SER A 203 -13.07 -16.75 13.01
C SER A 203 -11.79 -17.22 12.30
N ILE A 204 -11.44 -18.51 12.42
CA ILE A 204 -10.41 -19.17 11.60
C ILE A 204 -11.03 -20.36 10.88
N GLY A 205 -11.04 -20.30 9.55
CA GLY A 205 -11.53 -21.37 8.68
C GLY A 205 -10.52 -21.75 7.59
N PHE A 206 -10.54 -23.02 7.21
CA PHE A 206 -10.04 -23.41 5.89
C PHE A 206 -11.22 -23.43 4.95
N GLU A 207 -11.40 -22.34 4.21
CA GLU A 207 -12.38 -22.32 3.14
C GLU A 207 -11.73 -22.76 1.82
N PRO A 208 -12.24 -23.82 1.17
CA PRO A 208 -11.80 -24.18 -0.16
C PRO A 208 -12.28 -23.14 -1.17
N ILE A 209 -11.50 -22.07 -1.35
CA ILE A 209 -11.80 -21.05 -2.36
C ILE A 209 -11.30 -21.55 -3.73
N HIS A 210 -12.22 -21.66 -4.68
CA HIS A 210 -11.88 -21.92 -6.08
C HIS A 210 -11.47 -20.60 -6.74
N ILE A 211 -10.17 -20.41 -6.91
CA ILE A 211 -9.63 -19.28 -7.66
C ILE A 211 -9.46 -19.73 -9.11
N SER A 212 -10.42 -19.35 -9.97
CA SER A 212 -10.29 -19.51 -11.42
C SER A 212 -9.16 -18.63 -11.94
N SER A 213 -8.14 -19.23 -12.53
CA SER A 213 -7.08 -18.51 -13.23
C SER A 213 -7.39 -18.43 -14.73
N PHE A 214 -7.28 -17.24 -15.30
CA PHE A 214 -7.45 -17.01 -16.74
C PHE A 214 -6.16 -16.43 -17.32
N ASN A 215 -5.80 -16.85 -18.54
CA ASN A 215 -4.75 -16.19 -19.29
C ASN A 215 -5.28 -14.87 -19.83
N VAL A 216 -4.64 -13.76 -19.46
CA VAL A 216 -4.98 -12.43 -19.99
C VAL A 216 -3.83 -11.96 -20.87
N SER A 217 -4.12 -11.61 -22.12
CA SER A 217 -3.16 -11.02 -23.06
C SER A 217 -3.35 -9.50 -23.09
N TYR A 218 -2.28 -8.75 -22.86
CA TYR A 218 -2.28 -7.29 -22.89
C TYR A 218 -1.49 -6.79 -24.11
N LYS A 219 -2.03 -5.82 -24.85
CA LYS A 219 -1.27 -5.05 -25.85
C LYS A 219 -0.83 -3.73 -25.24
N TRP A 220 0.48 -3.54 -25.10
CA TRP A 220 1.05 -2.27 -24.65
C TRP A 220 0.94 -1.23 -25.77
N LYS A 221 0.43 -0.04 -25.45
CA LYS A 221 0.49 1.14 -26.31
C LYS A 221 1.37 2.19 -25.62
N ASP A 222 2.23 2.86 -26.37
CA ASP A 222 3.04 3.94 -25.81
C ASP A 222 2.19 5.20 -25.59
N CYS A 223 2.48 5.95 -24.52
CA CYS A 223 1.65 7.07 -24.06
C CYS A 223 1.49 8.21 -25.09
N GLU A 224 2.37 8.31 -26.08
CA GLU A 224 2.25 9.31 -27.16
C GLU A 224 0.98 9.11 -28.01
N GLY A 225 0.46 7.88 -28.09
CA GLY A 225 -0.78 7.56 -28.81
C GLY A 225 -2.08 7.87 -28.05
N ILE A 226 -2.00 8.34 -26.80
CA ILE A 226 -3.19 8.59 -25.94
C ILE A 226 -3.68 10.05 -26.04
N LYS A 227 -2.88 10.98 -26.61
CA LYS A 227 -3.25 12.40 -26.76
C LYS A 227 -4.54 12.66 -27.56
N HIS A 228 -5.06 11.65 -28.26
CA HIS A 228 -6.29 11.74 -29.06
C HIS A 228 -7.51 11.04 -28.45
N LEU A 229 -7.39 10.41 -27.28
CA LEU A 229 -8.56 9.94 -26.51
C LEU A 229 -9.13 11.14 -25.73
N LYS A 230 -9.59 12.16 -26.45
CA LYS A 230 -10.56 13.10 -25.90
C LYS A 230 -11.85 12.33 -25.67
N ASN A 231 -12.52 12.62 -24.57
CA ASN A 231 -13.84 12.14 -24.16
C ASN A 231 -14.78 11.88 -25.36
N ASP A 232 -14.80 10.64 -25.85
CA ASP A 232 -15.99 10.09 -26.47
C ASP A 232 -16.89 9.56 -25.34
N GLU A 233 -17.32 10.49 -24.49
CA GLU A 233 -18.61 10.34 -23.81
C GLU A 233 -19.62 11.05 -24.70
N LYS A 234 -20.11 10.30 -25.69
CA LYS A 234 -21.46 10.48 -26.21
C LYS A 234 -22.23 9.19 -25.91
N ASP A 235 -23.23 9.39 -25.05
CA ASP A 235 -24.40 8.58 -24.72
C ASP A 235 -24.19 7.25 -23.96
#